data_AF-A0A353GJT7-F1
#
_entry.id   AF-A0A353GJT7-F1
#
_cell.length_a   1.000
_cell.length_b   1.000
_cell.length_c   1.000
_cell.angle_alpha   90.00
_cell.angle_beta   90.00
_cell.angle_gamma   90.00
#
_symmetry.space_group_name_H-M   'P 1'
#
loop_
_entity.id
_entity.type
_entity.pdbx_description
1 polymer ?
#
loop_
_entity_poly.entity_id
_entity_poly.type
_entity_poly.pdbx_seq_one_letter_code
_entity_poly.pdbx_strand_id
1 'polypeptide(L)'
;MDEKTVIPPDDDIVQMLMQDGIVEKAQVERAHRVKAKLEVPQRLSQVLLSLNYVSETQIHEMMRKHKRDLRLGDFLVEMNLLSEESLKRVLQMQKENKGRLGEILVKEGIVNDKE
;
A
#
# COMPACT_ATOMS: atom_id res chain seq x y z
N MET A 1 -12.05 6.44 -25.43
CA MET A 1 -13.17 6.27 -24.49
C MET A 1 -12.56 5.80 -23.20
N ASP A 2 -12.63 6.68 -22.22
CA ASP A 2 -11.78 6.76 -21.05
C ASP A 2 -11.93 5.52 -20.18
N GLU A 3 -10.88 4.69 -20.16
CA GLU A 3 -10.66 3.72 -19.09
C GLU A 3 -10.50 4.57 -17.83
N LYS A 4 -11.61 4.81 -17.14
CA LYS A 4 -11.60 5.39 -15.80
C LYS A 4 -10.61 4.55 -15.02
N THR A 5 -9.43 5.12 -14.74
CA THR A 5 -8.50 4.60 -13.77
C THR A 5 -9.23 4.65 -12.43
N VAL A 6 -10.04 3.62 -12.19
CA VAL A 6 -10.62 3.33 -10.89
C VAL A 6 -9.40 2.94 -10.08
N ILE A 7 -8.83 3.91 -9.37
CA ILE A 7 -7.82 3.65 -8.35
C ILE A 7 -8.47 2.61 -7.45
N PRO A 8 -7.92 1.37 -7.38
CA PRO A 8 -8.53 0.33 -6.58
C PRO A 8 -8.71 0.86 -5.16
N PRO A 9 -9.80 0.51 -4.46
CA PRO A 9 -10.04 0.94 -3.09
C PRO A 9 -8.99 0.42 -2.09
N ASP A 10 -7.93 -0.25 -2.54
CA ASP A 10 -6.84 -0.78 -1.74
C ASP A 10 -5.57 0.10 -1.80
N ASP A 11 -5.62 1.29 -2.41
CA ASP A 11 -4.49 2.23 -2.53
C ASP A 11 -4.66 3.44 -1.60
N ASP A 12 -4.98 3.19 -0.32
CA ASP A 12 -5.22 4.22 0.70
C ASP A 12 -4.02 5.17 0.84
N ILE A 13 -2.80 4.64 0.70
CA ILE A 13 -1.56 5.43 0.70
C ILE A 13 -1.56 6.45 -0.45
N VAL A 14 -1.91 6.03 -1.67
CA VAL A 14 -1.90 6.91 -2.84
C VAL A 14 -2.98 7.98 -2.72
N GLN A 15 -4.15 7.63 -2.17
CA GLN A 15 -5.20 8.61 -1.89
C GLN A 15 -4.73 9.66 -0.87
N MET A 16 -4.04 9.25 0.19
CA MET A 16 -3.51 10.18 1.20
C MET A 16 -2.38 11.07 0.65
N LEU A 17 -1.49 10.51 -0.18
CA LEU A 17 -0.47 11.31 -0.88
C LEU A 17 -1.11 12.39 -1.76
N MET A 18 -2.24 12.08 -2.41
CA MET A 18 -3.00 13.07 -3.18
C MET A 18 -3.70 14.08 -2.27
N GLN A 19 -4.30 13.63 -1.17
CA GLN A 19 -4.99 14.49 -0.21
C GLN A 19 -4.05 15.51 0.45
N ASP A 20 -2.80 15.11 0.72
CA ASP A 20 -1.76 15.98 1.27
C ASP A 20 -1.06 16.84 0.22
N GLY A 21 -1.42 16.70 -1.06
CA GLY A 21 -0.81 17.44 -2.17
C GLY A 21 0.64 17.04 -2.47
N ILE A 22 1.07 15.87 -1.98
CA ILE A 22 2.41 15.33 -2.21
C ILE A 22 2.53 14.82 -3.65
N VAL A 23 1.45 14.22 -4.16
CA VAL A 23 1.37 13.78 -5.55
C VAL A 23 0.13 14.32 -6.25
N GLU A 24 0.27 14.67 -7.52
CA GLU A 24 -0.82 15.11 -8.37
C GLU A 24 -1.46 13.92 -9.12
N LYS A 25 -2.73 14.09 -9.52
CA LYS A 25 -3.44 13.09 -10.31
C LYS A 25 -2.68 12.67 -11.57
N ALA A 26 -2.05 13.62 -12.27
CA ALA A 26 -1.26 13.33 -13.48
C ALA A 26 -0.04 12.43 -13.19
N GLN A 27 0.59 12.59 -12.03
CA GLN A 27 1.72 11.76 -11.59
C GLN A 27 1.25 10.34 -11.27
N VAL A 28 0.10 10.21 -10.59
CA VAL A 28 -0.54 8.92 -10.29
C VAL A 28 -0.93 8.18 -11.57
N GLU A 29 -1.55 8.87 -12.53
CA GLU A 29 -1.89 8.28 -13.84
C GLU A 29 -0.65 7.81 -14.61
N ARG A 30 0.46 8.56 -14.54
CA ARG A 30 1.72 8.12 -15.13
C ARG A 30 2.28 6.90 -14.42
N ALA A 31 2.27 6.89 -13.10
CA ALA A 31 2.73 5.74 -12.31
C ALA A 31 1.90 4.49 -12.64
N HIS A 32 0.58 4.60 -12.83
CA HIS A 32 -0.25 3.49 -13.31
C HIS A 32 0.20 2.95 -14.67
N ARG A 33 0.48 3.84 -15.63
CA ARG A 33 0.97 3.42 -16.96
C ARG A 33 2.33 2.72 -16.89
N VAL A 34 3.20 3.14 -15.97
CA VAL A 34 4.50 2.47 -15.74
C VAL A 34 4.27 1.12 -15.09
N LYS A 35 3.47 1.06 -14.00
CA LYS A 35 3.10 -0.16 -13.30
C LYS A 35 2.53 -1.24 -14.23
N ALA A 36 1.66 -0.86 -15.17
CA ALA A 36 1.05 -1.78 -16.13
C ALA A 36 2.06 -2.41 -17.11
N LYS A 37 3.26 -1.82 -17.25
CA LYS A 37 4.33 -2.31 -18.13
C LYS A 37 5.40 -3.12 -17.38
N LEU A 38 5.33 -3.19 -16.05
CA LEU A 38 6.28 -3.95 -15.26
C LEU A 38 5.95 -5.44 -15.31
N GLU A 39 6.98 -6.26 -15.52
CA GLU A 39 6.85 -7.72 -15.46
C GLU A 39 6.64 -8.20 -14.01
N VAL A 40 7.24 -7.50 -13.05
CA VAL A 40 7.10 -7.76 -11.62
C VAL A 40 5.98 -6.88 -11.05
N PRO A 41 4.95 -7.47 -10.43
CA PRO A 41 3.93 -6.70 -9.73
C PRO A 41 4.53 -5.89 -8.59
N GLN A 42 4.29 -4.59 -8.58
CA GLN A 42 4.69 -3.66 -7.51
C GLN A 42 3.52 -2.78 -7.09
N ARG A 43 3.51 -2.31 -5.85
CA ARG A 43 2.61 -1.24 -5.38
C ARG A 43 2.78 0.06 -6.16
N LEU A 44 1.68 0.81 -6.23
CA LEU A 44 1.70 2.11 -6.89
C LEU A 44 2.54 3.14 -6.12
N SER A 45 2.55 3.08 -4.78
CA SER A 45 3.46 3.85 -3.91
C SER A 45 4.93 3.64 -4.30
N GLN A 46 5.34 2.38 -4.50
CA GLN A 46 6.71 2.03 -4.90
C GLN A 46 7.08 2.57 -6.29
N VAL A 47 6.13 2.56 -7.23
CA VAL A 47 6.34 3.15 -8.56
C VAL A 47 6.44 4.67 -8.47
N LEU A 48 5.62 5.33 -7.63
CA LEU A 48 5.73 6.77 -7.37
C LEU A 48 7.10 7.13 -6.79
N LEU A 49 7.62 6.32 -5.86
CA LEU A 49 8.96 6.45 -5.30
C LEU A 49 10.04 6.32 -6.38
N SER A 50 9.95 5.26 -7.19
CA SER A 50 10.92 4.97 -8.26
C SER A 50 10.94 6.04 -9.36
N LEU A 51 9.82 6.74 -9.55
CA LEU A 51 9.68 7.88 -10.47
C LEU A 51 10.09 9.22 -9.84
N ASN A 52 10.56 9.22 -8.58
CA ASN A 52 10.86 10.42 -7.79
C ASN A 52 9.68 11.40 -7.64
N TYR A 53 8.44 10.91 -7.69
CA TYR A 53 7.25 11.73 -7.41
C TYR A 53 6.97 11.86 -5.92
N VAL A 54 7.50 10.93 -5.13
CA VAL A 54 7.44 10.95 -3.67
C VAL A 54 8.76 10.41 -3.14
N SER A 55 9.16 10.82 -1.94
CA SER A 55 10.28 10.24 -1.20
C SER A 55 9.80 9.35 -0.05
N GLU A 56 10.67 8.46 0.43
CA GLU A 56 10.37 7.63 1.61
C GLU A 56 10.02 8.50 2.83
N THR A 57 10.70 9.64 2.98
CA THR A 57 10.41 10.60 4.05
C THR A 57 8.99 11.16 3.94
N GLN A 58 8.55 11.56 2.75
CA GLN A 58 7.19 12.06 2.53
C GLN A 58 6.14 10.98 2.79
N ILE A 59 6.40 9.73 2.41
CA ILE A 59 5.54 8.60 2.74
C ILE A 59 5.46 8.42 4.26
N HIS A 60 6.60 8.37 4.96
CA HIS A 60 6.64 8.22 6.41
C HIS A 60 5.95 9.37 7.15
N GLU A 61 6.13 10.62 6.71
CA GLU A 61 5.46 11.79 7.30
C GLU A 61 3.94 11.74 7.09
N MET A 62 3.50 11.42 5.87
CA MET A 62 2.09 11.19 5.55
C MET A 62 1.53 10.08 6.44
N MET A 63 2.23 8.95 6.58
CA MET A 63 1.76 7.83 7.39
C MET A 63 1.67 8.17 8.88
N ARG A 64 2.59 8.99 9.40
CA ARG A 64 2.51 9.49 10.77
C ARG A 64 1.31 10.39 10.98
N LYS A 65 0.99 11.23 9.98
CA LYS A 65 -0.16 12.14 10.00
C LYS A 65 -1.50 11.38 9.92
N HIS A 66 -1.58 10.34 9.10
CA HIS A 66 -2.80 9.56 8.83
C HIS A 66 -2.79 8.17 9.48
N LYS A 67 -2.03 7.98 10.57
CA LYS A 67 -1.83 6.66 11.21
C LYS A 67 -3.14 5.93 11.56
N ARG A 68 -4.23 6.66 11.83
CA ARG A 68 -5.53 6.09 12.19
C ARG A 68 -6.39 5.67 10.99
N ASP A 69 -6.11 6.23 9.82
CA ASP A 69 -6.87 6.01 8.59
C ASP A 69 -6.21 4.96 7.68
N LEU A 70 -4.96 4.58 7.97
CA LEU A 70 -4.23 3.54 7.24
C LEU A 70 -4.67 2.14 7.65
N ARG A 71 -4.87 1.29 6.64
CA ARG A 71 -5.00 -0.15 6.86
C ARG A 71 -3.71 -0.72 7.44
N LEU A 72 -3.86 -1.58 8.44
CA LEU A 72 -2.74 -2.26 9.08
C LEU A 72 -1.84 -3.01 8.07
N GLY A 73 -2.44 -3.69 7.10
CA GLY A 73 -1.68 -4.40 6.07
C GLY A 73 -0.76 -3.49 5.25
N ASP A 74 -1.26 -2.31 4.88
CA ASP A 74 -0.50 -1.33 4.12
C ASP A 74 0.61 -0.72 4.96
N PHE A 75 0.31 -0.40 6.22
CA PHE A 75 1.29 0.07 7.19
C PHE A 75 2.45 -0.92 7.37
N LEU A 76 2.14 -2.22 7.53
CA LEU A 76 3.15 -3.25 7.72
C LEU A 76 4.06 -3.42 6.50
N VAL A 77 3.51 -3.30 5.29
CA VAL A 77 4.32 -3.41 4.07
C VAL A 77 5.23 -2.21 3.88
N GLU A 78 4.72 -0.99 4.06
CA GLU A 78 5.53 0.22 3.91
C GLU A 78 6.61 0.33 5.00
N MET A 79 6.36 -0.19 6.20
CA MET A 79 7.39 -0.30 7.25
C MET A 79 8.40 -1.43 7.01
N ASN A 80 8.30 -2.14 5.88
CA ASN A 80 9.11 -3.30 5.51
C ASN A 80 9.04 -4.45 6.54
N LEU A 81 7.98 -4.48 7.35
CA LEU A 81 7.66 -5.53 8.33
C LEU A 81 6.93 -6.71 7.69
N LEU A 82 6.36 -6.49 6.49
CA LEU A 82 5.62 -7.48 5.73
C LEU A 82 5.93 -7.32 4.24
N SER A 83 6.18 -8.42 3.52
CA SER A 83 6.30 -8.34 2.06
C SER A 83 4.92 -8.29 1.39
N GLU A 84 4.83 -7.71 0.20
CA GLU A 84 3.57 -7.69 -0.57
C GLU A 84 3.01 -9.10 -0.81
N GLU A 85 3.88 -10.09 -1.08
CA GLU A 85 3.44 -11.47 -1.24
C GLU A 85 2.86 -12.04 0.05
N SER A 86 3.51 -11.79 1.18
CA SER A 86 3.02 -12.26 2.48
C SER A 86 1.71 -11.57 2.83
N LEU A 87 1.56 -10.27 2.56
CA LEU A 87 0.29 -9.58 2.73
C LEU A 87 -0.80 -10.21 1.85
N LYS A 88 -0.52 -10.50 0.57
CA LYS A 88 -1.49 -11.18 -0.32
C LYS A 88 -1.90 -12.54 0.22
N ARG A 89 -0.96 -13.35 0.71
CA ARG A 89 -1.26 -14.64 1.35
C ARG A 89 -2.15 -14.47 2.57
N VAL A 90 -1.81 -13.55 3.48
CA VAL A 90 -2.58 -13.26 4.69
C VAL A 90 -3.99 -12.76 4.36
N LEU A 91 -4.14 -11.87 3.36
CA LEU A 91 -5.44 -11.37 2.91
C LEU A 91 -6.31 -12.46 2.27
N GLN A 92 -5.69 -13.39 1.52
CA GLN A 92 -6.39 -14.56 1.00
C GLN A 92 -6.92 -15.43 2.14
N MET A 93 -6.09 -15.72 3.14
CA MET A 93 -6.49 -16.46 4.34
C MET A 93 -7.57 -15.73 5.15
N GLN A 94 -7.53 -14.40 5.18
CA GLN A 94 -8.55 -13.57 5.82
C GLN A 94 -9.90 -13.71 5.14
N LYS A 95 -9.94 -13.70 3.80
CA LYS A 95 -11.15 -13.92 3.00
C LYS A 95 -11.76 -15.30 3.25
N GLU A 96 -10.93 -16.33 3.37
CA GLU A 96 -11.37 -17.71 3.56
C GLU A 96 -11.87 -17.96 4.99
N ASN A 97 -11.19 -17.40 6.01
CA ASN A 97 -11.46 -17.71 7.42
C ASN A 97 -12.28 -16.65 8.16
N LYS A 98 -12.59 -15.49 7.53
CA LYS A 98 -13.22 -14.31 8.17
C LYS A 98 -12.54 -13.83 9.46
N GLY A 99 -11.28 -14.21 9.68
CA GLY A 99 -10.50 -13.82 10.87
C GLY A 99 -10.05 -12.36 10.81
N ARG A 100 -9.59 -11.81 11.94
CA ARG A 100 -8.96 -10.49 11.94
C ARG A 100 -7.55 -10.58 11.36
N LEU A 101 -7.16 -9.61 10.53
CA LEU A 101 -5.82 -9.59 9.91
C LEU A 101 -4.70 -9.75 10.95
N GLY A 102 -4.80 -9.04 12.08
CA GLY A 102 -3.84 -9.13 13.18
C GLY A 102 -3.71 -10.54 13.78
N GLU A 103 -4.82 -11.26 13.95
CA GLU A 103 -4.81 -12.63 14.49
C GLU A 103 -4.13 -13.60 13.51
N ILE A 104 -4.38 -13.42 12.21
CA ILE A 104 -3.74 -14.23 11.16
C ILE A 104 -2.24 -13.93 11.11
N LEU A 105 -1.83 -12.66 11.21
CA LEU A 105 -0.42 -12.29 11.23
C LEU A 105 0.34 -12.88 12.43
N VAL A 106 -0.28 -12.93 13.61
CA VAL A 106 0.31 -13.59 14.80
C VAL A 106 0.37 -15.10 14.60
N LYS A 107 -0.70 -15.70 14.08
CA LYS A 107 -0.77 -17.15 13.82
C LYS A 107 0.28 -17.61 12.80
N GLU A 108 0.54 -16.81 11.77
CA GLU A 108 1.56 -17.07 10.75
C GLU A 108 2.99 -16.72 11.21
N GLY A 109 3.17 -16.23 12.45
CA GLY A 109 4.47 -15.88 13.00
C GLY A 109 5.12 -14.64 12.36
N ILE A 110 4.32 -13.82 11.67
CA ILE A 110 4.77 -12.62 10.96
C ILE A 110 4.97 -11.46 11.93
N VAL A 111 4.08 -11.33 12.91
CA VAL A 111 4.18 -10.33 13.99
C VAL A 111 4.04 -11.04 15.32
N ASN A 112 4.81 -10.64 16.32
CA ASN A 112 4.65 -11.14 17.68
C ASN A 112 3.72 -10.22 18.48
N ASP A 113 2.81 -10.81 19.25
CA ASP A 113 1.86 -10.12 20.15
C ASP A 113 2.54 -9.48 21.38
N LYS A 114 3.86 -9.28 21.34
CA LYS A 114 4.65 -8.83 22.48
C LYS A 114 5.82 -7.97 22.04
N GLU A 115 5.56 -6.72 21.68
CA GLU A 115 6.43 -5.56 21.94
C GLU A 115 5.57 -4.29 22.10
#